data_AF-A0A1J6HGN8-F1
#
_entry.id   AF-A0A1J6HGN8-F1
#
_cell.length_a   1.000
_cell.length_b   1.000
_cell.length_c   1.000
_cell.angle_alpha   90.00
_cell.angle_beta   90.00
_cell.angle_gamma   90.00
#
_symmetry.space_group_name_H-M   'P 1'
#
loop_
_entity.id
_entity.type
_entity.pdbx_description
1 polymer ?
#
loop_
_entity_poly.entity_id
_entity_poly.type
_entity_poly.pdbx_seq_one_letter_code
_entity_poly.pdbx_strand_id
1 'polypeptide(L)'
;MSGRSRGEPPKTLISQQYPFEVVLFSTDELRIRLLEVIADEHRLGACRLNGCVYHEGHYFSIVKFPAKEGQQEFIQLYGGVPYDPTDKKSRPWETYFDR
;
A
#
# COMPACT_ATOMS: atom_id res chain seq x y z
N MET A 1 -15.29 -15.34 14.65
CA MET A 1 -14.51 -16.39 13.96
C MET A 1 -13.54 -15.71 13.01
N SER A 2 -12.23 -15.79 13.24
CA SER A 2 -11.23 -15.29 12.28
C SER A 2 -10.36 -16.48 11.86
N GLY A 3 -10.76 -17.11 10.75
CA GLY A 3 -9.92 -18.07 10.08
C GLY A 3 -8.76 -17.31 9.46
N ARG A 4 -7.64 -17.19 10.17
CA ARG A 4 -6.36 -16.91 9.50
C ARG A 4 -6.12 -18.07 8.55
N SER A 5 -6.01 -17.79 7.26
CA SER A 5 -5.56 -18.79 6.30
C SER A 5 -4.23 -19.35 6.82
N ARG A 6 -4.16 -20.68 7.00
CA ARG A 6 -3.00 -21.34 7.59
C ARG A 6 -1.75 -21.02 6.74
N GLY A 7 -0.94 -20.05 7.18
CA GLY A 7 0.29 -19.63 6.49
C GLY A 7 0.45 -18.13 6.27
N GLU A 8 -0.57 -17.29 6.51
CA GLU A 8 -0.37 -15.83 6.44
C GLU A 8 0.53 -15.36 7.59
N PRO A 9 1.66 -14.67 7.28
CA PRO A 9 2.52 -14.14 8.32
C PRO A 9 1.76 -13.13 9.19
N PRO A 10 2.05 -13.06 10.50
CA PRO A 10 1.44 -12.07 11.38
C PRO A 10 1.63 -10.66 10.82
N LYS A 11 0.61 -9.80 10.94
CA LYS A 11 0.70 -8.38 10.50
C LYS A 11 1.94 -7.69 11.06
N THR A 12 2.31 -7.99 12.31
CA THR A 12 3.52 -7.47 12.97
C THR A 12 4.81 -7.89 12.27
N LEU A 13 4.89 -9.12 11.75
CA LEU A 13 6.05 -9.61 11.00
C LEU A 13 6.14 -8.93 9.63
N ILE A 14 5.00 -8.72 8.97
CA ILE A 14 4.93 -7.98 7.69
C ILE A 14 5.40 -6.54 7.89
N SER A 15 4.90 -5.84 8.92
CA SER A 15 5.33 -4.46 9.19
C SER A 15 6.81 -4.35 9.58
N GLN A 16 7.42 -5.39 10.16
CA GLN A 16 8.87 -5.41 10.40
C GLN A 16 9.68 -5.58 9.11
N GLN A 17 9.24 -6.41 8.19
CA GLN A 17 9.93 -6.67 6.92
C GLN A 17 9.66 -5.57 5.87
N TYR A 18 8.49 -4.94 5.95
CA TYR A 18 8.01 -3.94 4.99
C TYR A 18 7.51 -2.70 5.73
N PRO A 19 8.40 -1.93 6.39
CA PRO A 19 8.00 -0.81 7.23
C PRO A 19 7.58 0.44 6.44
N PHE A 20 7.81 0.48 5.13
CA PHE A 20 7.53 1.66 4.30
C PHE A 20 6.26 1.45 3.48
N GLU A 21 5.13 1.96 3.95
CA GLU A 21 3.83 1.76 3.27
C GLU A 21 3.44 2.97 2.42
N VAL A 22 2.71 2.73 1.33
CA VAL A 22 2.14 3.75 0.44
C VAL A 22 0.66 3.46 0.26
N VAL A 23 -0.18 4.47 0.46
CA VAL A 23 -1.59 4.42 0.08
C VAL A 23 -1.72 5.00 -1.32
N LEU A 24 -2.12 4.15 -2.25
CA LEU A 24 -2.32 4.49 -3.66
C LEU A 24 -3.82 4.54 -3.96
N PHE A 25 -4.28 5.69 -4.45
CA PHE A 25 -5.67 5.84 -4.91
C PHE A 25 -5.84 5.17 -6.27
N SER A 26 -6.78 4.22 -6.38
CA SER A 26 -7.01 3.46 -7.62
C SER A 26 -7.79 4.27 -8.65
N THR A 27 -7.11 5.19 -9.33
CA THR A 27 -7.66 5.95 -10.47
C THR A 27 -7.89 5.05 -11.69
N ASP A 28 -8.73 5.49 -12.63
CA ASP A 28 -8.98 4.75 -13.87
C ASP A 28 -7.72 4.61 -14.73
N GLU A 29 -6.82 5.60 -14.70
CA GLU A 29 -5.53 5.54 -15.39
C GLU A 29 -4.63 4.42 -14.84
N LEU A 30 -4.54 4.30 -13.52
CA LEU A 30 -3.78 3.22 -12.87
C LEU A 30 -4.40 1.85 -13.12
N ARG A 31 -5.73 1.77 -13.24
CA ARG A 31 -6.42 0.52 -13.62
C ARG A 31 -6.07 0.07 -15.03
N ILE A 32 -5.95 1.00 -15.98
CA ILE A 32 -5.51 0.70 -17.36
C ILE A 32 -4.07 0.18 -17.36
N ARG A 33 -3.21 0.75 -16.51
CA ARG A 33 -1.79 0.41 -16.40
C ARG A 33 -1.48 -0.64 -15.33
N LEU A 34 -2.48 -1.41 -14.88
CA LEU A 34 -2.36 -2.30 -13.72
C LEU A 34 -1.19 -3.29 -13.82
N LEU A 35 -0.93 -3.82 -15.03
CA LEU A 35 0.19 -4.76 -15.23
C LEU A 35 1.55 -4.10 -15.03
N GLU A 36 1.71 -2.83 -15.42
CA GLU A 36 2.93 -2.06 -15.19
C GLU A 36 3.12 -1.78 -13.70
N VAL A 37 2.05 -1.37 -13.01
CA VAL A 37 2.05 -1.14 -11.56
C VAL A 37 2.50 -2.40 -10.83
N ILE A 38 1.91 -3.56 -11.13
CA ILE A 38 2.29 -4.85 -10.51
C ILE A 38 3.75 -5.21 -10.83
N ALA A 39 4.20 -4.99 -12.07
CA ALA A 39 5.58 -5.28 -12.45
C ALA A 39 6.58 -4.41 -11.67
N ASP A 40 6.28 -3.13 -11.51
CA ASP A 40 7.12 -2.22 -10.73
C ASP A 40 7.06 -2.49 -9.22
N GLU A 41 5.89 -2.84 -8.66
CA GLU A 41 5.79 -3.33 -7.28
C GLU A 41 6.75 -4.50 -7.05
N HIS A 42 6.75 -5.47 -7.96
CA HIS A 42 7.68 -6.60 -7.89
C HIS A 42 9.14 -6.20 -8.05
N ARG A 43 9.47 -5.32 -9.00
CA ARG A 43 10.83 -4.82 -9.25
C ARG A 43 11.39 -4.09 -8.03
N LEU A 44 10.55 -3.33 -7.34
CA LEU A 44 10.89 -2.56 -6.14
C LEU A 44 10.85 -3.39 -4.85
N GLY A 45 10.57 -4.69 -4.95
CA GLY A 45 10.58 -5.61 -3.83
C GLY A 45 9.38 -5.45 -2.90
N ALA A 46 8.26 -4.92 -3.37
CA ALA A 46 7.05 -4.76 -2.58
C ALA A 46 6.53 -6.10 -2.03
N CYS A 47 5.83 -6.03 -0.91
CA CYS A 47 5.16 -7.17 -0.31
C CYS A 47 4.10 -7.72 -1.27
N ARG A 48 4.10 -9.03 -1.50
CA ARG A 48 3.02 -9.68 -2.31
C ARG A 48 1.65 -9.61 -1.65
N LEU A 49 1.60 -9.36 -0.34
CA LEU A 49 0.38 -9.23 0.46
C LEU A 49 0.01 -7.74 0.64
N ASN A 50 -0.20 -7.07 -0.49
CA ASN A 50 -0.71 -5.71 -0.50
C ASN A 50 -2.14 -5.68 0.05
N GLY A 51 -2.46 -4.62 0.80
CA GLY A 51 -3.81 -4.41 1.31
C GLY A 51 -4.67 -3.70 0.28
N CYS A 52 -5.98 -3.85 0.37
CA CYS A 52 -6.91 -2.97 -0.32
C CYS A 52 -7.98 -2.50 0.67
N VAL A 53 -8.36 -1.24 0.58
CA VAL A 53 -9.43 -0.66 1.39
C VAL A 53 -10.38 0.10 0.48
N TYR A 54 -11.67 0.07 0.83
CA TYR A 54 -12.71 0.84 0.17
C TYR A 54 -13.21 1.93 1.12
N HIS A 55 -13.27 3.16 0.64
CA HIS A 55 -13.74 4.32 1.39
C HIS A 55 -14.44 5.30 0.44
N GLU A 56 -15.65 5.76 0.81
CA GLU A 56 -16.43 6.75 0.05
C GLU A 56 -16.54 6.54 -1.47
N GLY A 57 -16.77 5.31 -1.94
CA GLY A 57 -16.87 5.06 -3.39
C GLY A 57 -15.56 4.74 -4.08
N HIS A 58 -14.45 4.82 -3.35
CA HIS A 58 -13.10 4.76 -3.88
C HIS A 58 -12.32 3.58 -3.31
N TYR A 59 -11.51 2.95 -4.18
CA TYR A 59 -10.60 1.88 -3.80
C TYR A 59 -9.19 2.41 -3.63
N PHE A 60 -8.53 1.95 -2.58
CA PHE A 60 -7.17 2.29 -2.24
C PHE A 60 -6.35 1.00 -2.09
N SER A 61 -5.12 1.02 -2.64
CA SER A 61 -4.15 -0.05 -2.47
C SER A 61 -3.11 0.37 -1.44
N ILE A 62 -2.79 -0.53 -0.51
CA ILE A 62 -1.75 -0.34 0.50
C ILE A 62 -0.55 -1.20 0.08
N VAL A 63 0.40 -0.54 -0.57
CA VAL A 63 1.63 -1.16 -1.07
C VAL A 63 2.70 -1.03 -0.01
N LYS A 64 3.41 -2.12 0.31
CA LYS A 64 4.40 -2.13 1.40
C LYS A 64 5.78 -2.45 0.86
N PHE A 65 6.77 -1.62 1.19
CA PHE A 65 8.14 -1.74 0.71
C PHE A 65 9.11 -2.06 1.86
N PRO A 66 10.16 -2.86 1.58
CA PRO A 66 11.20 -3.18 2.56
C PRO A 66 12.21 -2.03 2.73
N ALA A 67 12.29 -1.13 1.74
CA ALA A 67 13.24 -0.03 1.68
C ALA A 67 12.55 1.30 1.34
N LYS A 68 13.06 2.40 1.89
CA LYS A 68 12.53 3.75 1.69
C LYS A 68 12.73 4.22 0.24
N GLU A 69 13.81 3.81 -0.38
CA GLU A 69 14.15 4.13 -1.76
C GLU A 69 13.09 3.58 -2.72
N GLY A 70 12.68 2.31 -2.53
CA GLY A 70 11.62 1.69 -3.32
C GLY A 70 10.26 2.37 -3.12
N GLN A 71 9.95 2.76 -1.88
CA GLN A 71 8.76 3.55 -1.57
C GLN A 71 8.75 4.89 -2.32
N GLN A 72 9.87 5.62 -2.29
CA GLN A 72 9.99 6.92 -2.93
C GLN A 72 9.92 6.83 -4.45
N GLU A 73 10.59 5.85 -5.04
CA GLU A 73 10.52 5.60 -6.48
C GLU A 73 9.10 5.25 -6.93
N PHE A 74 8.40 4.39 -6.17
CA PHE A 74 7.01 4.08 -6.46
C PHE A 74 6.10 5.31 -6.41
N ILE A 75 6.31 6.19 -5.41
CA ILE A 75 5.57 7.45 -5.29
C ILE A 75 5.86 8.38 -6.47
N GLN A 76 7.10 8.42 -6.98
CA GLN A 76 7.42 9.24 -8.15
C GLN A 76 6.74 8.72 -9.42
N LEU A 77 6.60 7.40 -9.57
CA LEU A 77 5.99 6.77 -10.74
C LEU A 77 4.46 6.87 -10.75
N TYR A 78 3.83 6.68 -9.58
CA TYR A 78 2.39 6.44 -9.48
C TYR A 78 1.66 7.39 -8.51
N GLY A 79 2.40 8.25 -7.80
CA GLY A 79 1.86 9.11 -6.76
C GLY A 79 1.55 8.33 -5.48
N GLY A 80 0.48 8.72 -4.80
CA GLY A 80 0.12 8.17 -3.49
C GLY A 80 0.85 8.87 -2.34
N VAL A 81 0.53 8.43 -1.12
CA VAL A 81 1.03 9.07 0.11
C VAL A 81 1.74 8.05 1.00
N PRO A 82 2.91 8.41 1.58
CA PRO A 82 3.53 7.60 2.63
C PRO A 82 2.54 7.38 3.78
N TYR A 83 2.47 6.14 4.26
CA TYR A 83 1.64 5.77 5.41
C TYR A 83 2.52 5.16 6.50
N ASP A 84 2.37 5.67 7.72
CA ASP A 84 3.01 5.12 8.92
C ASP A 84 1.95 4.41 9.77
N PRO A 85 1.96 3.06 9.85
CA PRO A 85 1.01 2.30 10.63
C PRO A 85 1.17 2.50 12.15
N THR A 86 2.29 3.04 12.61
CA THR A 86 2.53 3.38 14.03
C THR A 86 1.97 4.74 14.41
N ASP A 87 1.77 5.62 13.43
CA ASP A 87 1.18 6.93 13.62
C ASP A 87 -0.35 6.83 13.73
N LYS A 88 -0.81 6.38 14.91
CA LYS A 88 -2.23 6.38 15.29
C LYS A 88 -2.85 7.79 15.39
N LYS A 89 -2.05 8.86 15.23
CA LYS A 89 -2.47 10.26 15.34
C LYS A 89 -2.47 10.98 13.98
N SER A 90 -1.73 10.49 12.98
CA SER A 90 -1.96 10.88 11.60
C SER A 90 -3.40 10.49 11.28
N ARG A 91 -4.14 11.46 10.74
CA ARG A 91 -5.55 11.32 10.41
C ARG A 91 -5.78 10.02 9.65
N PRO A 92 -6.96 9.36 9.77
CA PRO A 92 -7.20 8.17 8.98
C PRO A 92 -6.86 8.49 7.53
N TRP A 93 -6.12 7.60 6.86
CA TRP A 93 -5.55 7.84 5.53
C TRP A 93 -6.60 8.32 4.52
N GLU A 94 -7.86 8.00 4.81
CA GLU A 94 -9.14 8.52 4.32
C GLU A 94 -9.12 10.04 4.10
N THR A 95 -8.64 10.82 5.08
CA THR A 95 -8.56 12.30 5.01
C THR A 95 -7.43 12.85 4.14
N TYR A 96 -6.51 12.03 3.63
CA TYR A 96 -5.53 12.50 2.63
C TYR A 96 -6.17 12.69 1.25
N PHE A 97 -7.39 12.17 1.06
CA PHE A 97 -8.13 12.24 -0.20
C PHE A 97 -9.43 13.04 -0.09
N ASP A 98 -9.79 13.48 1.12
CA ASP A 98 -10.81 14.51 1.33
C ASP A 98 -10.37 15.82 0.66
N ARG A 99 -11.15 16.27 -0.32
CA ARG A 99 -11.02 17.57 -0.99
C ARG A 99 -11.71 18.67 -0.21
#